data_AF-A0A0A0HGW1-F1
#
_entry.id   AF-A0A0A0HGW1-F1
#
_cell.length_a   1.000
_cell.length_b   1.000
_cell.length_c   1.000
_cell.angle_alpha   90.00
_cell.angle_beta   90.00
_cell.angle_gamma   90.00
#
_symmetry.space_group_name_H-M   'P 1'
#
loop_
_entity.id
_entity.type
_entity.pdbx_description
1 polymer ?
#
loop_
_entity_poly.entity_id
_entity_poly.type
_entity_poly.pdbx_seq_one_letter_code
_entity_poly.pdbx_strand_id
1 'polypeptide(L)'
;MGYGRDPLAPIKDAVTADDNVVVPIDAAGFGFWLKTAFGDPITTGIGPWTHEFRSGSWTLPSMSIEIAMPAVPRYAMYTGCVLDQLSWQVQRAGLLTATARLVAQGEAIATTSAAGSPTDLPLRPFQRRNLSTPD
;
A
#
# COMPACT_ATOMS: atom_id res chain seq x y z
N MET A 1 24.54 35.91 -34.17
CA MET A 1 23.17 36.38 -34.44
C MET A 1 22.37 35.19 -34.93
N GLY A 2 22.05 34.24 -34.05
CA GLY A 2 20.82 34.28 -33.27
C GLY A 2 19.99 33.11 -33.78
N TYR A 3 20.18 31.93 -33.19
CA TYR A 3 19.21 30.85 -33.35
C TYR A 3 17.85 31.45 -33.05
N GLY A 4 16.92 31.27 -33.99
CA GLY A 4 15.62 31.90 -33.95
C GLY A 4 14.97 31.72 -32.58
N ARG A 5 14.18 32.73 -32.22
CA ARG A 5 13.32 32.74 -31.03
C ARG A 5 12.19 31.72 -31.17
N ASP A 6 12.48 30.54 -31.69
CA ASP A 6 11.55 29.44 -31.78
C ASP A 6 11.43 28.88 -30.36
N PRO A 7 10.31 29.12 -29.65
CA PRO A 7 10.13 28.60 -28.32
C PRO A 7 10.12 27.08 -28.43
N LEU A 8 11.19 26.43 -27.96
CA LEU A 8 11.18 24.99 -27.80
C LEU A 8 9.97 24.66 -26.92
N ALA A 9 9.01 23.94 -27.50
CA ALA A 9 7.78 23.61 -26.82
C ALA A 9 8.11 22.92 -25.49
N PRO A 10 7.50 23.32 -24.37
CA PRO A 10 7.70 22.64 -23.09
C PRO A 10 7.49 21.13 -23.26
N ILE A 11 8.54 20.35 -23.03
CA ILE A 11 8.45 18.90 -23.01
C ILE A 11 7.89 18.53 -21.65
N LYS A 12 6.78 17.77 -21.64
CA LYS A 12 6.18 17.29 -20.40
C LYS A 12 7.17 16.34 -19.72
N ASP A 13 7.53 16.67 -18.49
CA ASP A 13 8.30 15.78 -17.64
C ASP A 13 7.49 14.52 -17.30
N ALA A 14 8.17 13.46 -16.87
CA ALA A 14 7.49 12.25 -16.46
C ALA A 14 6.58 12.55 -15.26
N VAL A 15 5.30 12.18 -15.35
CA VAL A 15 4.42 12.19 -14.20
C VAL A 15 4.80 10.99 -13.34
N THR A 16 5.41 11.25 -12.20
CA THR A 16 5.77 10.24 -11.22
C THR A 16 4.73 10.24 -10.11
N ALA A 17 4.14 9.07 -9.84
CA ALA A 17 3.19 8.87 -8.74
C ALA A 17 3.85 7.95 -7.69
N ASP A 18 4.89 8.48 -7.06
CA ASP A 18 5.65 7.79 -6.01
C ASP A 18 5.33 8.44 -4.66
N ASP A 19 4.94 7.62 -3.68
CA ASP A 19 4.70 8.12 -2.33
C ASP A 19 4.85 7.02 -1.26
N ASN A 20 4.83 7.44 0.00
CA ASN A 20 4.86 6.58 1.16
C ASN A 20 3.49 6.53 1.84
N VAL A 21 3.07 5.33 2.21
CA VAL A 21 1.88 5.09 3.02
C VAL A 21 2.29 4.49 4.36
N VAL A 22 1.83 5.08 5.46
CA VAL A 22 2.03 4.53 6.81
C VAL A 22 0.79 3.74 7.20
N VAL A 23 0.97 2.47 7.53
CA VAL A 23 -0.12 1.54 7.87
C VAL A 23 0.12 0.81 9.17
N PRO A 24 -0.94 0.48 9.94
CA PRO A 24 -0.79 -0.34 11.12
C PRO A 24 -0.45 -1.80 10.77
N ILE A 25 0.37 -2.44 11.60
CA ILE A 25 0.63 -3.88 11.52
C ILE A 25 -0.38 -4.60 12.41
N ASP A 26 -1.31 -5.28 11.76
CA ASP A 26 -2.47 -5.91 12.39
C ASP A 26 -2.86 -7.21 11.67
N ALA A 27 -3.77 -7.98 12.26
CA ALA A 27 -4.21 -9.26 11.72
C ALA A 27 -5.28 -9.15 10.62
N ALA A 28 -5.90 -7.97 10.42
CA ALA A 28 -6.99 -7.79 9.45
C ALA A 28 -6.50 -7.18 8.13
N GLY A 29 -5.73 -6.10 8.19
CA GLY A 29 -5.35 -5.28 7.04
C GLY A 29 -3.92 -5.48 6.55
N PHE A 30 -2.97 -5.80 7.42
CA PHE A 30 -1.57 -5.90 7.02
C PHE A 30 -1.29 -6.95 5.94
N GLY A 31 -2.14 -7.97 5.84
CA GLY A 31 -2.07 -8.98 4.78
C GLY A 31 -2.18 -8.41 3.36
N PHE A 32 -2.89 -7.29 3.14
CA PHE A 32 -2.95 -6.66 1.81
C PHE A 32 -1.58 -6.15 1.37
N TRP A 33 -0.82 -5.54 2.28
CA TRP A 33 0.52 -5.04 2.01
C TRP A 33 1.53 -6.16 1.77
N LEU A 34 1.39 -7.28 2.50
CA LEU A 34 2.22 -8.47 2.26
C LEU A 34 1.92 -9.11 0.90
N LYS A 35 0.66 -9.09 0.44
CA LYS A 35 0.31 -9.54 -0.92
C LYS A 35 0.89 -8.64 -2.01
N THR A 36 0.88 -7.32 -1.79
CA THR A 36 1.53 -6.40 -2.73
C THR A 36 3.04 -6.61 -2.78
N ALA A 37 3.66 -6.97 -1.65
CA ALA A 37 5.10 -7.23 -1.58
C ALA A 37 5.52 -8.57 -2.20
N PHE A 38 4.78 -9.64 -1.92
CA PHE A 38 5.23 -11.03 -2.14
C PHE A 38 4.28 -11.87 -3.00
N GLY A 39 3.10 -11.35 -3.34
CA GLY A 39 2.04 -12.09 -4.02
C GLY A 39 1.17 -12.88 -3.04
N ASP A 40 0.36 -13.79 -3.59
CA ASP A 40 -0.56 -14.58 -2.77
C ASP A 40 0.19 -15.53 -1.83
N PRO A 41 -0.18 -15.56 -0.53
CA PRO A 41 0.45 -16.47 0.41
C PRO A 41 -0.05 -17.90 0.23
N ILE A 42 0.81 -18.86 0.55
CA ILE A 42 0.34 -20.23 0.80
C ILE A 42 -0.34 -20.22 2.17
N THR A 43 -1.65 -20.49 2.17
CA THR A 43 -2.47 -20.47 3.38
C THR A 43 -2.86 -21.89 3.77
N THR A 44 -2.63 -22.26 5.03
CA THR A 44 -3.04 -23.55 5.59
C THR A 44 -3.79 -23.38 6.90
N GLY A 45 -4.46 -24.46 7.31
CA GLY A 45 -5.29 -24.51 8.51
C GLY A 45 -6.77 -24.21 8.25
N ILE A 46 -7.60 -24.69 9.16
CA ILE A 46 -9.05 -24.41 9.23
C ILE A 46 -9.42 -23.54 10.45
N GLY A 47 -8.39 -22.94 11.06
CA GLY A 47 -8.43 -22.12 12.28
C GLY A 47 -7.58 -22.72 13.41
N PRO A 48 -6.49 -22.06 13.87
CA PRO A 48 -5.86 -20.84 13.36
C PRO A 48 -5.21 -21.02 11.97
N TRP A 49 -5.17 -19.95 11.16
CA TRP A 49 -4.54 -19.97 9.84
C TRP A 49 -3.06 -19.66 9.90
N THR A 50 -2.28 -20.29 9.02
CA THR A 50 -0.87 -19.97 8.77
C THR A 50 -0.73 -19.47 7.34
N HIS A 51 -0.05 -18.33 7.17
CA HIS A 51 0.23 -17.74 5.86
C HIS A 51 1.75 -17.68 5.63
N GLU A 52 2.22 -18.30 4.55
CA GLU A 52 3.61 -18.24 4.11
C GLU A 52 3.72 -17.31 2.89
N PHE A 53 4.53 -16.25 3.01
CA PHE A 53 4.87 -15.35 1.91
C PHE A 53 6.30 -15.62 1.45
N ARG A 54 6.51 -15.74 0.13
CA ARG A 54 7.81 -16.05 -0.47
C ARG A 54 8.33 -14.87 -1.28
N SER A 55 9.61 -14.57 -1.12
CA SER A 55 10.31 -13.56 -1.93
C SER A 55 11.00 -14.21 -3.15
N GLY A 56 11.56 -13.38 -4.04
CA GLY A 56 12.34 -13.85 -5.19
C GLY A 56 11.53 -14.15 -6.46
N SER A 57 10.28 -13.70 -6.52
CA SER A 57 9.47 -13.74 -7.75
C SER A 57 10.07 -12.81 -8.83
N TRP A 58 9.97 -13.23 -10.09
CA TRP A 58 10.31 -12.41 -11.26
C TRP A 58 9.21 -11.43 -11.64
N THR A 59 7.98 -11.70 -11.20
CA THR A 59 6.82 -10.83 -11.41
C THR A 59 6.51 -10.14 -10.10
N LEU A 60 6.65 -8.81 -10.11
CA LEU A 60 6.28 -7.98 -8.98
C LEU A 60 4.75 -7.77 -8.98
N PRO A 61 4.05 -8.06 -7.88
CA PRO A 61 2.62 -7.78 -7.78
C PRO A 61 2.35 -6.27 -7.88
N SER A 62 1.19 -5.93 -8.43
CA SER A 62 0.69 -4.56 -8.46
C SER A 62 -0.71 -4.49 -7.87
N MET A 63 -1.06 -3.36 -7.27
CA MET A 63 -2.41 -3.08 -6.78
C MET A 63 -2.92 -1.74 -7.33
N SER A 64 -4.21 -1.46 -7.12
CA SER A 64 -4.77 -0.12 -7.35
C SER A 64 -5.27 0.44 -6.02
N ILE A 65 -5.03 1.73 -5.79
CA ILE A 65 -5.38 2.41 -4.54
C ILE A 65 -6.24 3.62 -4.89
N GLU A 66 -7.42 3.70 -4.28
CA GLU A 66 -8.28 4.88 -4.38
C GLU A 66 -8.12 5.75 -3.13
N ILE A 67 -7.87 7.04 -3.33
CA ILE A 67 -7.96 8.05 -2.27
C ILE A 67 -9.26 8.83 -2.48
N ALA A 68 -10.22 8.59 -1.58
CA ALA A 68 -11.52 9.24 -1.59
C ALA A 68 -11.53 10.51 -0.72
N MET A 69 -12.07 11.61 -1.25
CA MET A 69 -12.37 12.83 -0.50
C MET A 69 -13.87 13.14 -0.60
N PRO A 70 -14.78 12.46 0.12
CA PRO A 70 -16.21 12.57 -0.14
C PRO A 70 -16.80 14.00 -0.01
N ALA A 71 -16.19 14.85 0.82
CA ALA A 71 -16.59 16.25 1.00
C ALA A 71 -16.32 17.13 -0.23
N VAL A 72 -15.37 16.73 -1.09
CA VAL A 72 -15.03 17.40 -2.35
C VAL A 72 -14.97 16.29 -3.39
N PRO A 73 -15.98 16.09 -4.27
CA PRO A 73 -16.21 14.86 -5.04
C PRO A 73 -15.04 14.52 -5.95
N ARG A 74 -13.99 13.96 -5.35
CA ARG A 74 -12.68 13.70 -5.89
C ARG A 74 -12.27 12.35 -5.32
N TYR A 75 -12.13 11.41 -6.25
CA TYR A 75 -11.70 10.05 -5.99
C TYR A 75 -10.51 9.83 -6.92
N ALA A 76 -9.30 9.88 -6.35
CA ALA A 76 -8.06 9.71 -7.09
C ALA A 76 -7.68 8.23 -7.09
N MET A 77 -7.76 7.59 -8.25
CA MET A 77 -7.38 6.19 -8.46
C MET A 77 -5.94 6.13 -8.95
N TYR A 78 -5.07 5.55 -8.13
CA TYR A 78 -3.70 5.20 -8.50
C TYR A 78 -3.69 3.76 -8.99
N THR A 79 -3.28 3.54 -10.24
CA THR A 79 -3.27 2.21 -10.87
C THR A 79 -1.85 1.71 -11.06
N GLY A 80 -1.68 0.39 -10.97
CA GLY A 80 -0.37 -0.24 -11.18
C GLY A 80 0.64 0.11 -10.07
N CYS A 81 0.17 0.35 -8.85
CA CYS A 81 1.01 0.59 -7.69
C CYS A 81 1.83 -0.67 -7.38
N VAL A 82 3.13 -0.59 -7.57
CA VAL A 82 4.10 -1.62 -7.16
C VAL A 82 4.82 -1.17 -5.89
N LEU A 83 5.17 -2.11 -5.03
CA LEU A 83 5.88 -1.83 -3.79
C LEU A 83 7.40 -1.83 -4.02
N ASP A 84 8.05 -0.72 -3.68
CA ASP A 84 9.52 -0.57 -3.70
C ASP A 84 10.15 -1.04 -2.39
N GLN A 85 9.58 -0.60 -1.26
CA GLN A 85 10.11 -0.91 0.07
C GLN A 85 8.99 -1.02 1.11
N LEU A 86 9.10 -2.00 2.01
CA LEU A 86 8.30 -2.09 3.22
C LEU A 86 9.23 -2.10 4.44
N SER A 87 9.09 -1.14 5.34
CA SER A 87 9.92 -1.03 6.54
C SER A 87 9.09 -0.77 7.79
N TRP A 88 9.57 -1.25 8.93
CA TRP A 88 9.00 -0.96 10.25
C TRP A 88 10.09 -1.04 11.30
N GLN A 89 9.81 -0.52 12.50
CA GLN A 89 10.69 -0.62 13.66
C GLN A 89 9.98 -1.33 14.79
N VAL A 90 10.62 -2.35 15.36
CA VAL A 90 10.08 -3.08 16.51
C VAL A 90 10.37 -2.27 17.77
N GLN A 91 9.31 -1.80 18.41
CA GLN A 91 9.35 -1.02 19.64
C GLN A 91 8.62 -1.74 20.78
N ARG A 92 9.03 -1.49 22.02
CA ARG A 92 8.46 -2.16 23.21
C ARG A 92 7.04 -1.72 23.55
N ALA A 93 6.61 -0.56 23.07
CA ALA A 93 5.30 0.01 23.33
C ALA A 93 4.83 0.84 22.13
N GLY A 94 3.53 1.12 22.05
CA GLY A 94 2.92 1.83 20.93
C GLY A 94 2.35 0.88 19.87
N LEU A 95 1.57 1.45 18.95
CA LEU A 95 1.05 0.71 17.80
C LEU A 95 2.20 0.45 16.83
N LEU A 96 2.40 -0.80 16.46
CA LEU A 96 3.38 -1.15 15.44
C LEU A 96 2.85 -0.70 14.08
N THR A 97 3.63 0.12 13.38
CA THR A 97 3.31 0.63 12.04
C THR A 97 4.42 0.27 11.06
N ALA A 98 4.04 0.13 9.80
CA ALA A 98 4.94 -0.04 8.68
C ALA A 98 4.79 1.14 7.71
N THR A 99 5.90 1.48 7.07
CA THR A 99 5.95 2.43 5.95
C THR A 99 6.11 1.62 4.67
N ALA A 100 5.13 1.73 3.78
CA ALA A 100 5.14 1.16 2.44
C ALA A 100 5.45 2.25 1.43
N ARG A 101 6.56 2.10 0.69
CA ARG A 101 6.90 2.96 -0.44
C ARG A 101 6.38 2.36 -1.73
N LEU A 102 5.60 3.13 -2.46
CA LEU A 102 4.89 2.69 -3.66
C LEU A 102 5.29 3.54 -4.85
N VAL A 103 5.29 2.91 -6.01
CA VAL A 103 5.47 3.53 -7.32
C VAL A 103 4.26 3.18 -8.16
N ALA A 104 3.46 4.16 -8.57
CA ALA A 104 2.28 3.95 -9.41
C ALA A 104 2.54 4.30 -10.88
N GLN A 105 1.85 3.60 -11.77
CA GLN A 105 1.97 3.87 -13.21
C GLN A 105 1.19 5.12 -13.65
N GLY A 106 0.15 5.49 -12.91
CA GLY A 106 -0.66 6.66 -13.23
C GLY A 106 -1.77 6.92 -12.22
N GLU A 107 -2.36 8.11 -12.35
CA GLU A 107 -3.50 8.58 -11.56
C GLU A 107 -4.66 8.94 -12.50
N ALA A 108 -5.87 8.53 -12.15
CA ALA A 108 -7.11 8.97 -12.77
C ALA A 108 -8.06 9.53 -11.70
N ILE A 109 -8.72 10.66 -11.99
CA ILE A 109 -9.60 11.35 -11.03
C ILE A 109 -11.05 11.20 -11.46
N ALA A 110 -11.90 10.72 -10.55
CA ALA A 110 -13.35 10.60 -10.74
C ALA A 110 -14.13 11.42 -9.71
N THR A 111 -15.42 11.63 -9.99
CA THR A 111 -16.37 12.31 -9.08
C THR A 111 -17.17 11.34 -8.20
N THR A 112 -17.01 10.03 -8.43
CA THR A 112 -17.63 8.95 -7.67
C THR A 112 -16.60 7.85 -7.42
N SER A 113 -16.76 7.09 -6.34
CA SER A 113 -15.86 5.98 -6.01
C SER A 113 -16.03 4.83 -7.00
N ALA A 114 -14.92 4.28 -7.48
CA ALA A 114 -14.90 3.05 -8.25
C ALA A 114 -15.08 1.80 -7.37
N ALA A 115 -14.86 1.92 -6.06
CA ALA A 115 -15.06 0.85 -5.07
C ALA A 115 -16.52 0.72 -4.59
N GLY A 116 -17.43 1.57 -5.08
CA GLY A 116 -18.83 1.57 -4.66
C GLY A 116 -18.99 2.11 -3.23
N SER A 117 -19.43 1.25 -2.29
CA SER A 117 -19.57 1.59 -0.87
C SER A 117 -18.53 0.83 -0.04
N PRO A 118 -17.39 1.45 0.32
CA PRO A 118 -16.36 0.79 1.11
C PRO A 118 -16.90 0.33 2.47
N THR A 119 -16.51 -0.88 2.88
CA THR A 119 -16.74 -1.36 4.26
C THR A 119 -15.55 -0.99 5.12
N ASP A 120 -15.79 -0.50 6.34
CA ASP A 120 -14.72 -0.22 7.29
C ASP A 120 -13.99 -1.51 7.69
N LEU A 121 -12.65 -1.45 7.67
CA LEU A 121 -11.80 -2.54 8.13
C LEU A 121 -11.30 -2.23 9.55
N PRO A 122 -11.89 -2.82 10.60
CA PRO A 122 -11.51 -2.50 11.96
C PRO A 122 -10.11 -3.04 12.27
N LEU A 123 -9.30 -2.21 12.93
CA LEU A 123 -7.96 -2.57 13.40
C LEU A 123 -8.01 -3.80 14.32
N ARG A 124 -7.25 -4.86 14.00
CA ARG A 124 -7.12 -6.06 14.85
C ARG A 124 -5.66 -6.26 15.29
N PRO A 125 -5.22 -5.71 16.44
CA PRO A 125 -3.83 -5.80 16.85
C PRO A 125 -3.42 -7.26 17.15
N PHE A 126 -2.17 -7.59 16.88
CA PHE A 126 -1.60 -8.87 17.33
C PHE A 126 -1.59 -8.93 18.85
N GLN A 127 -2.04 -10.04 19.42
CA GLN A 127 -2.06 -10.23 20.87
C GLN A 127 -0.63 -10.41 21.39
N ARG A 128 -0.20 -9.54 22.31
CA ARG A 128 1.01 -9.76 23.11
C ARG A 128 0.75 -10.90 24.10
N ARG A 129 1.44 -12.02 23.96
CA ARG A 129 1.50 -13.03 25.02
C ARG A 129 2.54 -12.57 26.03
N ASN A 130 2.10 -11.99 27.14
CA ASN A 130 2.98 -11.83 28.28
C ASN A 130 3.23 -13.23 28.85
N LEU A 131 4.48 -13.70 28.87
CA LEU A 131 4.86 -14.88 29.63
C LEU A 131 4.70 -14.53 31.12
N SER A 132 3.59 -14.91 31.75
CA SER A 132 3.59 -15.06 33.20
C SER A 132 4.45 -16.28 33.50
N THR A 133 5.57 -16.08 34.18
CA THR A 133 6.32 -17.17 34.82
C THR A 133 5.35 -17.99 35.67
N PRO A 134 5.26 -19.32 35.47
CA PRO A 134 4.51 -20.16 36.39
C PRO A 134 5.21 -20.14 37.76
N ASP A 135 4.41 -20.03 38.83
CA ASP A 135 4.84 -20.21 40.22
C ASP A 135 5.41 -21.62 40.48
#